data_AF-A0A9X2LYG7-F1
#
_entry.id   AF-A0A9X2LYG7-F1
#
_cell.length_a   1.000
_cell.length_b   1.000
_cell.length_c   1.000
_cell.angle_alpha   90.00
_cell.angle_beta   90.00
_cell.angle_gamma   90.00
#
_symmetry.space_group_name_H-M   'P 1'
#
loop_
_entity.id
_entity.type
_entity.pdbx_description
1 polymer ?
#
loop_
_entity_poly.entity_id
_entity_poly.type
_entity_poly.pdbx_seq_one_letter_code
_entity_poly.pdbx_strand_id
1 'polypeptide(L)' 'MTAAEMVRELPAGDSRNLPMLDAIADGLRARGEDVEVVYNARRDVFRIVPREQVA' A
#
# COMPACT_ATOMS: atom_id res chain seq x y z
N MET A 1 9.67 4.95 14.23
CA MET A 1 8.30 4.46 14.05
C MET A 1 7.38 5.65 13.84
N THR A 2 7.32 6.19 12.63
CA THR A 2 6.34 7.22 12.26
C THR A 2 5.02 6.54 11.90
N ALA A 3 3.89 7.22 12.13
CA ALA A 3 2.54 6.66 11.91
C ALA A 3 2.31 6.14 10.46
N ALA A 4 3.09 6.60 9.50
CA ALA A 4 3.09 6.11 8.12
C ALA A 4 3.57 4.65 7.98
N GLU A 5 4.40 4.14 8.90
CA GLU A 5 4.91 2.76 8.85
C GLU A 5 3.84 1.71 9.15
N MET A 6 2.68 2.10 9.71
CA MET A 6 1.60 1.17 10.05
C MET A 6 0.42 1.16 9.07
N VAL A 7 0.35 2.11 8.12
CA VAL A 7 -0.79 2.20 7.20
C VAL A 7 -0.49 1.43 5.92
N ARG A 8 -0.89 0.14 5.92
CA ARG A 8 -0.79 -0.75 4.75
C ARG A 8 -2.12 -0.95 4.02
N GLU A 9 -3.21 -0.35 4.49
CA GLU A 9 -4.55 -0.44 3.88
C GLU A 9 -5.28 0.90 4.03
N LEU A 10 -5.91 1.38 2.96
CA LEU A 10 -6.73 2.59 2.95
C LEU A 10 -7.97 2.42 2.05
N PRO A 11 -9.08 3.12 2.35
CA PRO A 11 -10.27 3.13 1.49
C PRO A 11 -9.96 3.64 0.07
N ALA A 12 -10.49 2.96 -0.96
CA ALA A 12 -10.32 3.39 -2.34
C ALA A 12 -11.24 4.56 -2.73
N GLY A 13 -12.33 4.76 -1.98
CA GLY A 13 -13.26 5.87 -2.16
C GLY A 13 -12.66 7.28 -2.00
N ASP A 14 -11.44 7.42 -1.46
CA ASP A 14 -10.70 8.68 -1.47
C ASP A 14 -9.50 8.58 -2.42
N SER A 15 -9.57 9.34 -3.52
CA SER A 15 -8.51 9.44 -4.53
C SER A 15 -7.13 9.85 -4.00
N ARG A 16 -7.04 10.45 -2.80
CA ARG A 16 -5.76 10.81 -2.15
C ARG A 16 -5.04 9.62 -1.54
N ASN A 17 -5.75 8.53 -1.28
CA ASN A 17 -5.21 7.37 -0.57
C ASN A 17 -4.27 6.54 -1.45
N LEU A 18 -4.50 6.49 -2.77
CA LEU A 18 -3.62 5.78 -3.69
C LEU A 18 -2.21 6.42 -3.74
N PRO A 19 -2.06 7.72 -4.03
CA PRO A 19 -0.74 8.38 -3.96
C PRO A 19 -0.07 8.27 -2.59
N MET A 20 -0.84 8.25 -1.49
CA MET A 20 -0.29 8.08 -0.15
C MET A 20 0.28 6.68 0.04
N LEU A 21 -0.42 5.63 -0.38
CA LEU A 21 0.08 4.25 -0.30
C LEU A 21 1.25 4.01 -1.26
N ASP A 22 1.26 4.64 -2.43
CA ASP A 22 2.41 4.57 -3.34
C ASP A 22 3.67 5.14 -2.68
N ALA A 23 3.58 6.31 -2.05
CA ALA A 23 4.70 6.92 -1.33
C ALA A 23 5.18 6.04 -0.15
N ILE A 24 4.26 5.38 0.56
CA ILE A 24 4.62 4.42 1.62
C ILE A 24 5.30 3.18 1.02
N ALA A 25 4.75 2.62 -0.06
CA ALA A 25 5.32 1.47 -0.75
C ALA A 25 6.73 1.75 -1.28
N ASP A 26 6.98 2.93 -1.83
CA ASP A 26 8.32 3.35 -2.25
C ASP A 26 9.29 3.46 -1.07
N GLY A 27 8.83 3.95 0.09
CA GLY A 27 9.62 3.95 1.32
C GLY A 27 9.99 2.54 1.80
N LEU A 28 9.08 1.57 1.67
CA LEU A 28 9.32 0.16 2.01
C LEU A 28 10.30 -0.49 1.01
N ARG A 29 10.12 -0.24 -0.29
CA ARG A 29 11.04 -0.72 -1.35
C ARG A 29 12.45 -0.18 -1.18
N ALA A 30 12.60 1.11 -0.84
CA ALA A 30 13.90 1.71 -0.58
C ALA A 30 14.63 1.08 0.62
N ARG A 31 13.90 0.40 1.52
CA ARG A 31 14.44 -0.36 2.65
C ARG A 31 14.69 -1.84 2.31
N GLY A 32 14.38 -2.26 1.08
CA GLY A 32 14.58 -3.63 0.60
C GLY A 32 13.35 -4.54 0.73
N GLU A 33 12.18 -4.03 1.12
CA GLU A 33 10.93 -4.81 1.11
C GLU A 33 10.33 -4.86 -0.31
N ASP A 34 10.15 -6.05 -0.88
CA ASP A 34 9.52 -6.22 -2.20
C ASP A 34 7.98 -6.21 -2.08
N VAL A 35 7.39 -5.02 -2.22
CA VAL A 35 5.96 -4.76 -2.02
C VAL A 35 5.31 -4.04 -3.20
N GLU A 36 4.00 -4.20 -3.34
CA GLU A 36 3.16 -3.54 -4.35
C GLU A 36 1.83 -3.08 -3.75
N VAL A 37 1.28 -1.97 -4.29
CA VAL A 37 -0.07 -1.49 -3.95
C VAL A 37 -1.07 -2.18 -4.86
N VAL A 38 -2.04 -2.89 -4.27
CA VAL A 38 -3.11 -3.57 -5.00
C VAL A 38 -4.48 -3.04 -4.58
N TYR A 39 -5.41 -3.02 -5.53
CA TYR A 39 -6.81 -2.72 -5.27
C TYR A 39 -7.60 -3.99 -4.94
N ASN A 40 -8.30 -3.99 -3.81
CA ASN A 40 -9.21 -5.06 -3.41
C ASN A 40 -10.66 -4.65 -3.71
N ALA A 41 -11.20 -5.12 -4.83
CA ALA A 41 -12.57 -4.82 -5.25
C ALA A 41 -13.65 -5.34 -4.29
N ARG A 42 -13.37 -6.38 -3.49
CA ARG A 42 -14.34 -6.94 -2.53
C ARG A 42 -14.56 -6.03 -1.33
N ARG A 43 -13.53 -5.28 -0.92
CA ARG A 43 -13.54 -4.41 0.26
C ARG A 43 -13.48 -2.92 -0.09
N ASP A 44 -13.31 -2.59 -1.37
CA ASP A 44 -13.11 -1.22 -1.87
C ASP A 44 -11.95 -0.50 -1.16
N VAL A 45 -10.80 -1.17 -1.09
CA VAL A 45 -9.59 -0.66 -0.43
C VAL A 45 -8.36 -0.82 -1.32
N PHE A 46 -7.41 0.10 -1.20
CA PHE A 46 -6.03 -0.08 -1.63
C PHE A 46 -5.22 -0.68 -0.49
N ARG A 47 -4.31 -1.60 -0.79
CA ARG A 47 -3.44 -2.22 0.21
C ARG A 47 -2.04 -2.47 -0.32
N ILE A 48 -1.04 -2.32 0.54
CA ILE A 48 0.34 -2.71 0.28
C ILE A 48 0.48 -4.19 0.63
N VAL A 49 0.92 -5.00 -0.32
CA VAL A 49 1.16 -6.43 -0.14
C VAL A 49 2.56 -6.80 -0.58
N PRO A 50 3.17 -7.85 -0.01
CA PRO A 50 4.35 -8.47 -0.58
C PRO A 50 4.07 -8.90 -2.03
N ARG A 51 5.03 -8.66 -2.92
CA ARG A 51 4.86 -8.94 -4.35
C ARG A 51 4.61 -10.41 -4.65
N GLU A 52 5.12 -11.31 -3.80
CA GLU A 52 4.84 -12.76 -3.85
C GLU A 52 3.36 -13.12 -3.69
N GLN A 53 2.53 -12.24 -3.12
CA GLN A 53 1.07 -12.47 -2.95
C GLN A 53 0.25 -12.06 -4.19
N VAL A 54 0.88 -11.41 -5.17
CA VAL A 54 0.24 -10.91 -6.40
C VAL A 54 0.47 -11.89 -7.57
N ALA A 55 1.44 -12.80 -7.44
CA ALA A 55 1.82 -13.79 -8.45
C ALA A 55 0.89 -15.02 -8.51
#